data_AF-A0A259KSM9-F1
#
_entry.id   AF-A0A259KSM9-F1
#
_cell.length_a   1.000
_cell.length_b   1.000
_cell.length_c   1.000
_cell.angle_alpha   90.00
_cell.angle_beta   90.00
_cell.angle_gamma   90.00
#
_symmetry.space_group_name_H-M   'P 1'
#
loop_
_entity.id
_entity.type
_entity.pdbx_description
1 polymer ?
#
loop_
_entity_poly.entity_id
_entity_poly.type
_entity_poly.pdbx_seq_one_letter_code
_entity_poly.pdbx_strand_id
1 'polypeptide(L)'
;MIKRQLYVEERSSALASWSLRLALFAIPVIALASVLYRANLLDFEPAMATVGAGLGLAVVGALVAVAACISIWESGWRGLGKAIGALAIALFVLAGPAAVLARGVMLPPLTDLSTDMEDPPYFRAMGFARPRAANPAIYPGEDVAAMQRSAYPGIKPIDLDATPEEAFNTM
;
A
#
# COMPACT_ATOMS: atom_id res chain seq x y z
N MET A 1 -38.40 47.03 11.40
CA MET A 1 -38.41 45.83 10.53
C MET A 1 -37.74 44.68 11.27
N ILE A 2 -38.51 43.72 11.78
CA ILE A 2 -37.97 42.52 12.43
C ILE A 2 -37.61 41.53 11.32
N LYS A 3 -36.31 41.32 11.07
CA LYS A 3 -35.84 40.23 10.20
C LYS A 3 -36.12 38.92 10.90
N ARG A 4 -37.22 38.25 10.56
CA ARG A 4 -37.42 36.84 10.90
C ARG A 4 -36.37 36.03 10.14
N GLN A 5 -35.30 35.64 10.82
CA GLN A 5 -34.45 34.57 10.32
C GLN A 5 -35.26 33.29 10.42
N LEU A 6 -35.82 32.86 9.29
CA LEU A 6 -36.31 31.51 9.14
C LEU A 6 -35.09 30.60 9.35
N TYR A 7 -35.07 29.84 10.45
CA TYR A 7 -34.22 28.67 10.56
C TYR A 7 -34.69 27.69 9.49
N VAL A 8 -34.23 27.88 8.25
CA VAL A 8 -34.26 26.84 7.24
C VAL A 8 -33.29 25.81 7.78
N GLU A 9 -33.85 24.76 8.36
CA GLU A 9 -33.10 23.59 8.77
C GLU A 9 -32.57 22.96 7.48
N GLU A 10 -31.41 23.45 7.02
CA GLU A 10 -30.74 22.95 5.84
C GLU A 10 -30.39 21.49 6.12
N ARG A 11 -31.25 20.57 5.67
CA ARG A 11 -31.01 19.13 5.76
C ARG A 11 -29.74 18.80 4.98
N SER A 12 -28.63 18.75 5.71
CA SER A 12 -27.35 18.32 5.18
C SER A 12 -27.31 16.80 5.15
N SER A 13 -26.77 16.21 4.06
CA SER A 13 -26.63 14.76 3.99
C SER A 13 -25.68 14.25 5.07
N ALA A 14 -26.20 13.40 5.96
CA ALA A 14 -25.40 12.74 6.99
C ALA A 14 -24.29 11.89 6.36
N LEU A 15 -24.57 11.23 5.23
CA LEU A 15 -23.60 10.44 4.46
C LEU A 15 -22.44 11.31 3.97
N ALA A 16 -22.71 12.52 3.48
CA ALA A 16 -21.66 13.44 3.03
C ALA A 16 -20.75 13.90 4.19
N SER A 17 -21.31 14.07 5.39
CA SER A 17 -20.51 14.45 6.57
C SER A 17 -19.72 13.26 7.12
N TRP A 18 -20.29 12.05 7.11
CA TRP A 18 -19.61 10.85 7.58
C TRP A 18 -18.52 10.36 6.62
N SER A 19 -18.75 10.43 5.31
CA SER A 19 -17.70 10.11 4.31
C SER A 19 -16.46 10.97 4.49
N LEU A 20 -16.65 12.29 4.65
CA LEU A 20 -15.53 13.21 4.86
C LEU A 20 -14.78 12.91 6.16
N ARG A 21 -15.51 12.61 7.25
CA ARG A 21 -14.89 12.23 8.53
C ARG A 21 -14.07 10.96 8.42
N LEU A 22 -14.59 9.94 7.74
CA LEU A 22 -13.88 8.68 7.50
C LEU A 22 -12.61 8.90 6.67
N ALA A 23 -12.72 9.64 5.56
CA ALA A 23 -11.60 9.94 4.68
C ALA A 23 -10.51 10.74 5.41
N LEU A 24 -10.89 11.73 6.23
CA LEU A 24 -9.95 12.51 7.03
C LEU A 24 -9.33 11.69 8.16
N PHE A 25 -10.07 10.77 8.78
CA PHE A 25 -9.57 9.92 9.86
C PHE A 25 -8.60 8.82 9.36
N ALA A 26 -8.75 8.37 8.11
CA ALA A 26 -7.81 7.44 7.49
C ALA A 26 -6.37 7.98 7.44
N ILE A 27 -6.20 9.29 7.20
CA ILE A 27 -4.89 9.94 7.07
C ILE A 27 -4.03 9.79 8.34
N PRO A 28 -4.46 10.26 9.53
CA PRO A 28 -3.67 10.14 10.74
C PRO A 28 -3.44 8.68 11.15
N VAL A 29 -4.38 7.75 10.87
CA VAL A 29 -4.19 6.32 11.14
C VAL A 29 -2.99 5.78 10.33
N ILE A 30 -2.97 6.04 9.02
CA ILE A 30 -1.87 5.62 8.13
C ILE A 30 -0.57 6.32 8.51
N ALA A 31 -0.61 7.63 8.73
CA ALA A 31 0.56 8.43 9.07
C ALA A 31 1.19 7.99 10.40
N LEU A 32 0.38 7.80 11.44
CA LEU A 32 0.87 7.38 12.75
C LEU A 32 1.47 5.97 12.69
N ALA A 33 0.80 5.02 12.04
CA ALA A 33 1.34 3.68 11.85
C ALA A 33 2.69 3.70 11.12
N SER A 34 2.80 4.51 10.06
CA SER A 34 4.04 4.66 9.29
C SER A 34 5.16 5.29 10.11
N VAL A 35 4.86 6.33 10.89
CA VAL A 35 5.84 7.01 11.76
C VAL A 35 6.30 6.09 12.88
N LEU A 36 5.39 5.39 13.54
CA LEU A 36 5.72 4.46 14.62
C LEU A 36 6.58 3.28 14.11
N TYR A 37 6.26 2.74 12.93
CA TYR A 37 7.12 1.73 12.29
C TYR A 37 8.51 2.31 11.98
N ARG A 38 8.57 3.52 11.43
CA ARG A 38 9.83 4.19 11.09
C ARG A 38 10.69 4.51 12.32
N ALA A 39 10.07 4.74 13.46
CA ALA A 39 10.72 4.95 14.74
C ALA A 39 11.13 3.63 15.45
N ASN A 40 10.92 2.47 14.81
CA ASN A 40 11.10 1.14 15.41
C ASN A 40 10.29 0.93 16.70
N LEU A 41 9.12 1.58 16.81
CA LEU A 41 8.19 1.44 17.94
C LEU A 41 7.08 0.41 17.66
N LEU A 42 6.87 0.06 16.39
CA LEU A 42 5.94 -0.99 15.96
C LEU A 42 6.66 -1.97 15.04
N ASP A 43 6.39 -3.26 15.25
CA ASP A 43 6.81 -4.32 14.33
C ASP A 43 6.08 -4.20 12.98
N PHE A 44 6.63 -4.88 11.96
CA PHE A 44 6.11 -4.81 10.59
C PHE A 44 4.66 -5.29 10.47
N GLU A 45 4.29 -6.42 11.09
CA GLU A 45 2.94 -6.98 11.02
C GLU A 45 1.86 -6.03 11.57
N PRO A 46 1.93 -5.53 12.82
CA PRO A 46 0.93 -4.60 13.34
C PRO A 46 0.93 -3.26 12.62
N ALA A 47 2.10 -2.77 12.18
CA ALA A 47 2.18 -1.56 11.37
C ALA A 47 1.41 -1.72 10.06
N MET A 48 1.60 -2.85 9.36
CA MET A 48 0.92 -3.12 8.09
C MET A 48 -0.57 -3.39 8.26
N ALA A 49 -0.97 -4.08 9.32
CA ALA A 49 -2.39 -4.22 9.66
C ALA A 49 -3.06 -2.86 9.88
N THR A 50 -2.39 -1.93 10.58
CA THR A 50 -2.93 -0.60 10.87
C THR A 50 -3.00 0.28 9.62
N VAL A 51 -1.96 0.26 8.77
CA VAL A 51 -2.01 0.92 7.46
C VAL A 51 -3.15 0.34 6.61
N GLY A 52 -3.28 -0.99 6.57
CA GLY A 52 -4.37 -1.67 5.86
C GLY A 52 -5.76 -1.25 6.36
N ALA A 53 -5.95 -1.16 7.67
CA ALA A 53 -7.19 -0.67 8.27
C ALA A 53 -7.47 0.80 7.88
N GLY A 54 -6.46 1.66 7.88
CA GLY A 54 -6.56 3.04 7.42
C GLY A 54 -6.95 3.15 5.94
N LEU A 55 -6.35 2.33 5.07
CA LEU A 55 -6.73 2.25 3.66
C LEU A 55 -8.17 1.73 3.50
N GLY A 56 -8.57 0.74 4.29
CA GLY A 56 -9.95 0.24 4.34
C GLY A 56 -10.95 1.34 4.71
N LEU A 57 -10.63 2.18 5.70
CA LEU A 57 -11.43 3.35 6.06
C LEU A 57 -11.54 4.36 4.92
N ALA A 58 -10.47 4.59 4.16
CA ALA A 58 -10.51 5.45 2.97
C ALA A 58 -11.42 4.87 1.89
N VAL A 59 -11.38 3.55 1.65
CA VAL A 59 -12.29 2.86 0.71
C VAL A 59 -13.75 3.00 1.15
N VAL A 60 -14.05 2.71 2.41
CA VAL A 60 -15.41 2.88 2.95
C VAL A 60 -15.86 4.34 2.85
N GLY A 61 -14.98 5.30 3.18
CA GLY A 61 -15.25 6.72 3.02
C GLY A 61 -15.58 7.11 1.58
N ALA A 62 -14.86 6.58 0.59
CA ALA A 62 -15.13 6.78 -0.83
C ALA A 62 -16.49 6.19 -1.25
N LEU A 63 -16.81 4.97 -0.83
CA LEU A 63 -18.10 4.33 -1.14
C LEU A 63 -19.27 5.12 -0.56
N VAL A 64 -19.14 5.58 0.70
CA VAL A 64 -20.14 6.43 1.36
C VAL A 64 -20.24 7.79 0.67
N ALA A 65 -19.13 8.35 0.16
CA ALA A 65 -19.13 9.59 -0.61
C ALA A 65 -19.92 9.45 -1.93
N VAL A 66 -19.72 8.34 -2.65
CA VAL A 66 -20.49 8.01 -3.87
C VAL A 66 -21.98 7.88 -3.55
N ALA A 67 -22.33 7.13 -2.50
CA ALA A 67 -23.71 7.02 -2.04
C ALA A 67 -24.32 8.37 -1.64
N ALA A 68 -23.53 9.25 -1.00
CA ALA A 68 -23.95 10.60 -0.66
C ALA A 68 -24.23 11.45 -1.91
N CYS A 69 -23.39 11.36 -2.95
CA CYS A 69 -23.62 12.05 -4.22
C CYS A 69 -24.94 11.61 -4.88
N ILE A 70 -25.22 10.31 -4.91
CA ILE A 70 -26.47 9.75 -5.46
C ILE A 70 -27.67 10.26 -4.64
N SER A 71 -27.62 10.15 -3.31
CA SER A 71 -28.70 10.61 -2.42
C SER A 71 -28.96 12.11 -2.54
N ILE A 72 -27.90 12.92 -2.69
CA ILE A 72 -28.01 14.38 -2.88
C ILE A 72 -28.67 14.70 -4.23
N TRP A 73 -28.33 13.96 -5.29
CA TRP A 73 -28.92 14.14 -6.61
C TRP A 73 -30.44 13.90 -6.60
N GLU A 74 -30.89 12.85 -5.90
CA GLU A 74 -32.32 12.51 -5.82
C GLU A 74 -33.10 13.43 -4.86
N SER A 75 -32.50 13.79 -3.72
CA SER A 75 -33.21 14.48 -2.63
C SER A 75 -33.02 16.00 -2.61
N GLY A 76 -32.08 16.55 -3.39
CA GLY A 76 -31.74 17.98 -3.40
C GLY A 76 -31.07 18.48 -2.11
N TRP A 77 -30.54 17.57 -1.28
CA TRP A 77 -29.93 17.92 0.01
C TRP A 77 -28.59 18.65 -0.17
N ARG A 78 -28.21 19.49 0.79
CA ARG A 78 -26.89 20.16 0.76
C ARG A 78 -25.80 19.21 1.25
N GLY A 79 -24.57 19.39 0.75
CA GLY A 79 -23.42 18.60 1.18
C GLY A 79 -22.55 18.05 0.06
N LEU A 80 -22.84 18.39 -1.20
CA LEU A 80 -22.08 17.89 -2.36
C LEU A 80 -20.58 18.18 -2.25
N GLY A 81 -20.19 19.37 -1.78
CA GLY A 81 -18.79 19.71 -1.57
C GLY A 81 -18.07 18.82 -0.55
N LYS A 82 -18.77 18.34 0.49
CA LYS A 82 -18.21 17.39 1.47
C LYS A 82 -18.02 16.01 0.85
N ALA A 83 -19.00 15.54 0.06
CA ALA A 83 -18.91 14.26 -0.62
C ALA A 83 -17.78 14.25 -1.69
N ILE A 84 -17.70 15.30 -2.51
CA ILE A 84 -16.60 15.48 -3.47
C ILE A 84 -15.25 15.58 -2.76
N GLY A 85 -15.16 16.35 -1.67
CA GLY A 85 -13.95 16.46 -0.87
C GLY A 85 -13.52 15.12 -0.26
N ALA A 86 -14.47 14.34 0.27
CA ALA A 86 -14.21 13.00 0.79
C ALA A 86 -13.68 12.06 -0.29
N LEU A 87 -14.29 12.10 -1.48
CA LEU A 87 -13.86 11.28 -2.62
C LEU A 87 -12.46 11.68 -3.10
N ALA A 88 -12.18 12.97 -3.22
CA ALA A 88 -10.87 13.47 -3.61
C ALA A 88 -9.77 13.05 -2.61
N ILE A 89 -10.03 13.19 -1.31
CA ILE A 89 -9.10 12.76 -0.26
C ILE A 89 -8.87 11.25 -0.32
N ALA A 90 -9.94 10.46 -0.41
CA ALA A 90 -9.83 9.01 -0.48
C ALA A 90 -9.05 8.56 -1.72
N LEU A 91 -9.31 9.14 -2.89
CA LEU A 91 -8.56 8.86 -4.11
C LEU A 91 -7.08 9.22 -3.97
N PHE A 92 -6.77 10.37 -3.38
CA PHE A 92 -5.38 10.78 -3.13
C PHE A 92 -4.65 9.79 -2.22
N VAL A 93 -5.28 9.38 -1.11
CA VAL A 93 -4.72 8.41 -0.15
C VAL A 93 -4.53 7.03 -0.80
N LEU A 94 -5.49 6.60 -1.63
CA LEU A 94 -5.46 5.29 -2.28
C LEU A 94 -4.56 5.21 -3.51
N ALA A 95 -4.25 6.34 -4.17
CA ALA A 95 -3.53 6.37 -5.44
C ALA A 95 -2.18 5.64 -5.38
N GLY A 96 -1.37 5.93 -4.36
CA GLY A 96 -0.05 5.31 -4.19
C GLY A 96 -0.13 3.79 -3.99
N PRO A 97 -0.83 3.30 -2.94
CA PRO A 97 -1.01 1.88 -2.70
C PRO A 97 -1.67 1.15 -3.88
N ALA A 98 -2.67 1.74 -4.53
CA ALA A 98 -3.32 1.16 -5.69
C ALA A 98 -2.35 1.00 -6.87
N ALA A 99 -1.49 1.98 -7.13
CA ALA A 99 -0.48 1.89 -8.18
C ALA A 99 0.55 0.78 -7.90
N VAL A 100 0.99 0.64 -6.64
CA VAL A 100 1.92 -0.43 -6.22
C VAL A 100 1.27 -1.80 -6.37
N LEU A 101 0.04 -1.97 -5.88
CA LEU A 101 -0.72 -3.21 -6.01
C LEU A 101 -0.97 -3.58 -7.48
N ALA A 102 -1.38 -2.62 -8.30
CA ALA A 102 -1.61 -2.83 -9.73
C ALA A 102 -0.35 -3.31 -10.46
N ARG A 103 0.83 -2.79 -10.10
CA ARG A 103 2.11 -3.30 -10.64
C ARG A 103 2.46 -4.67 -10.08
N GLY A 104 2.25 -4.88 -8.78
CA GLY A 104 2.54 -6.14 -8.09
C GLY A 104 1.80 -7.33 -8.70
N VAL A 105 0.52 -7.17 -9.05
CA VAL A 105 -0.27 -8.24 -9.68
C VAL A 105 0.13 -8.56 -11.12
N MET A 106 0.87 -7.68 -11.78
CA MET A 106 1.38 -7.89 -13.15
C MET A 106 2.76 -8.56 -13.17
N LEU A 107 3.44 -8.62 -12.02
CA LEU A 107 4.78 -9.20 -11.89
C LEU A 107 4.68 -10.70 -11.58
N PRO A 108 5.67 -11.50 -12.00
CA PRO A 108 5.73 -12.91 -11.63
C PRO A 108 5.87 -13.04 -10.10
N PRO A 109 5.19 -14.01 -9.47
CA PRO A 109 5.24 -14.21 -8.01
C PRO A 109 6.57 -14.87 -7.58
N LEU A 110 7.68 -14.18 -7.76
CA LEU A 110 9.02 -14.61 -7.34
C LEU A 110 9.35 -13.99 -5.97
N THR A 111 9.75 -14.82 -5.01
CA THR A 111 10.13 -14.35 -3.65
C THR A 111 11.62 -14.10 -3.51
N ASP A 112 12.43 -14.67 -4.40
CA ASP A 112 13.88 -14.53 -4.43
C ASP A 112 14.36 -14.61 -5.88
N LEU A 113 15.53 -14.01 -6.16
CA LEU A 113 16.15 -13.98 -7.48
C LEU A 113 17.63 -14.31 -7.34
N SER A 114 18.13 -15.28 -8.10
CA SER A 114 19.55 -15.63 -8.11
C SER A 114 20.18 -15.40 -9.48
N THR A 115 21.43 -14.92 -9.52
CA THR A 115 22.22 -14.89 -10.75
C THR A 115 22.57 -16.30 -11.23
N ASP A 116 22.86 -17.20 -10.30
CA ASP A 116 23.05 -18.63 -10.55
C ASP A 116 21.91 -19.42 -9.91
N MET A 117 21.05 -20.02 -10.74
CA MET A 117 19.89 -20.78 -10.28
C MET A 117 20.21 -22.27 -10.05
N GLU A 118 21.37 -22.75 -10.49
CA GLU A 118 21.82 -24.13 -10.29
C GLU A 118 22.56 -24.26 -8.95
N ASP A 119 23.43 -23.29 -8.63
CA ASP A 119 24.12 -23.20 -7.33
C ASP A 119 23.97 -21.79 -6.72
N PRO A 120 22.76 -21.44 -6.23
CA PRO A 120 22.51 -20.12 -5.67
C PRO A 120 23.32 -19.88 -4.39
N PRO A 121 23.82 -18.66 -4.16
CA PRO A 121 24.67 -18.35 -3.01
C PRO A 121 23.94 -18.58 -1.68
N TYR A 122 24.57 -19.35 -0.78
CA TYR A 122 24.00 -19.65 0.52
C TYR A 122 24.21 -18.52 1.54
N PHE A 123 23.12 -18.08 2.17
CA PHE A 123 23.17 -17.11 3.26
C PHE A 123 23.62 -17.75 4.58
N ARG A 124 24.94 -17.72 4.89
CA ARG A 124 25.48 -18.28 6.14
C ARG A 124 25.09 -17.50 7.42
N ALA A 125 25.14 -16.17 7.37
CA ALA A 125 24.93 -15.32 8.56
C ALA A 125 23.45 -14.93 8.80
N MET A 126 22.64 -14.88 7.74
CA MET A 126 21.26 -14.37 7.82
C MET A 126 20.28 -15.35 8.47
N GLY A 127 20.60 -16.64 8.56
CA GLY A 127 19.69 -17.65 9.12
C GLY A 127 19.28 -17.38 10.58
N PHE A 128 20.17 -16.76 11.38
CA PHE A 128 19.91 -16.50 12.80
C PHE A 128 19.17 -15.20 13.08
N ALA A 129 19.18 -14.24 12.14
CA ALA A 129 18.59 -12.91 12.33
C ALA A 129 17.16 -12.79 11.77
N ARG A 130 16.66 -13.79 11.04
CA ARG A 130 15.35 -13.72 10.36
C ARG A 130 14.22 -14.14 11.31
N PRO A 131 13.10 -13.39 11.34
CA PRO A 131 11.91 -13.82 12.06
C PRO A 131 11.30 -15.06 11.40
N ARG A 132 10.59 -15.88 12.18
CA ARG A 132 9.98 -17.14 11.71
C ARG A 132 9.00 -16.95 10.55
N ALA A 133 8.37 -15.79 10.45
CA ALA A 133 7.41 -15.46 9.38
C ALA A 133 8.09 -14.99 8.07
N ALA A 134 9.42 -14.84 8.04
CA ALA A 134 10.12 -14.44 6.83
C ALA A 134 10.07 -15.53 5.76
N ASN A 135 10.12 -15.12 4.48
CA ASN A 135 10.29 -16.05 3.35
C ASN A 135 11.49 -16.98 3.58
N PRO A 136 11.45 -18.23 3.09
CA PRO A 136 12.58 -19.15 3.15
C PRO A 136 13.85 -18.51 2.56
N ALA A 137 15.00 -18.77 3.18
CA ALA A 137 16.30 -18.32 2.68
C ALA A 137 16.91 -19.27 1.63
N ILE A 138 16.28 -20.43 1.44
CA ILE A 138 16.68 -21.42 0.44
C ILE A 138 15.91 -21.09 -0.84
N TYR A 139 16.63 -21.06 -1.96
CA TYR A 139 16.04 -20.80 -3.26
C TYR A 139 14.97 -21.87 -3.59
N PRO A 140 13.79 -21.51 -4.16
CA PRO A 140 12.63 -22.42 -4.19
C PRO A 140 12.73 -23.59 -5.18
N GLY A 141 13.76 -23.64 -6.03
CA GLY A 141 14.02 -24.75 -6.95
C GLY A 141 13.70 -24.46 -8.42
N GLU A 142 13.61 -25.53 -9.22
CA GLU A 142 13.62 -25.47 -10.69
C GLU A 142 12.41 -24.76 -11.30
N ASP A 143 11.20 -24.97 -10.77
CA ASP A 143 9.98 -24.31 -11.26
C ASP A 143 10.09 -22.78 -11.19
N VAL A 144 10.63 -22.27 -10.08
CA VAL A 144 10.88 -20.84 -9.88
C VAL A 144 12.04 -20.36 -10.75
N ALA A 145 13.08 -21.18 -10.97
CA ALA A 145 14.14 -20.88 -11.93
C ALA A 145 13.62 -20.74 -13.37
N ALA A 146 12.71 -21.61 -13.81
CA ALA A 146 12.09 -21.50 -15.14
C ALA A 146 11.28 -20.21 -15.26
N MET A 147 10.50 -19.86 -14.23
CA MET A 147 9.74 -18.61 -14.18
C MET A 147 10.65 -17.38 -14.19
N GLN A 148 11.74 -17.39 -13.42
CA GLN A 148 12.73 -16.32 -13.40
C GLN A 148 13.41 -16.14 -14.76
N ARG A 149 13.85 -17.22 -15.42
CA ARG A 149 14.48 -17.16 -16.75
C ARG A 149 13.55 -16.52 -17.80
N SER A 150 12.26 -16.84 -17.73
CA SER A 150 11.24 -16.27 -18.62
C SER A 150 11.01 -14.78 -18.36
N ALA A 151 10.87 -14.40 -17.08
CA ALA A 151 10.53 -13.02 -16.71
C ALA A 151 11.72 -12.07 -16.72
N TYR A 152 12.92 -12.55 -16.38
CA TYR A 152 14.14 -11.76 -16.20
C TYR A 152 15.35 -12.39 -16.90
N PRO A 153 15.34 -12.50 -18.24
CA PRO A 153 16.42 -13.16 -18.99
C PRO A 153 17.77 -12.43 -18.92
N GLY A 154 17.79 -11.17 -18.46
CA GLY A 154 19.01 -10.39 -18.27
C GLY A 154 19.76 -10.68 -16.95
N ILE A 155 19.14 -11.39 -16.00
CA ILE A 155 19.78 -11.76 -14.73
C ILE A 155 20.57 -13.04 -14.96
N LYS A 156 21.90 -12.93 -15.04
CA LYS A 156 22.84 -14.02 -15.28
C LYS A 156 24.14 -13.80 -14.49
N PRO A 157 24.95 -14.85 -14.26
CA PRO A 157 26.27 -14.68 -13.72
C PRO A 157 27.13 -13.86 -14.67
N ILE A 158 28.09 -13.12 -14.12
CA ILE A 158 29.15 -12.47 -14.88
C ILE A 158 30.46 -13.21 -14.60
N ASP A 159 31.11 -13.65 -15.66
CA ASP A 159 32.44 -14.24 -15.57
C ASP A 159 33.48 -13.11 -15.56
N LEU A 160 34.31 -13.07 -14.53
CA LEU A 160 35.36 -12.07 -14.36
C LEU A 160 36.73 -12.76 -14.38
N ASP A 161 37.66 -12.22 -15.18
CA ASP A 161 39.08 -12.61 -15.18
C ASP A 161 39.82 -11.94 -14.01
N ALA A 162 39.26 -12.04 -12.81
CA ALA A 162 39.82 -11.49 -11.59
C ALA A 162 39.61 -12.47 -10.44
N THR A 163 40.54 -12.51 -9.49
CA THR A 163 40.33 -13.24 -8.26
C THR A 163 39.17 -12.62 -7.46
N PRO A 164 38.46 -13.37 -6.59
CA PRO A 164 37.38 -12.81 -5.78
C PRO A 164 37.77 -11.58 -4.96
N GLU A 165 39.03 -11.52 -4.48
CA GLU A 165 39.56 -10.38 -3.73
C GLU A 165 39.78 -9.15 -4.62
N GLU A 166 40.35 -9.34 -5.81
CA GLU A 166 40.50 -8.25 -6.79
C GLU A 166 39.13 -7.71 -7.22
N ALA A 167 38.19 -8.59 -7.55
CA ALA A 167 36.84 -8.21 -7.93
C ALA A 167 36.13 -7.39 -6.84
N PHE A 168 36.28 -7.79 -5.57
CA PHE A 168 35.71 -7.06 -4.43
C PHE A 168 36.33 -5.68 -4.22
N ASN A 169 37.66 -5.55 -4.39
CA ASN A 169 38.38 -4.31 -4.15
C ASN A 169 38.27 -3.29 -5.30
N THR A 170 37.88 -3.72 -6.49
CA THR A 170 37.73 -2.85 -7.67
C THR A 170 36.36 -2.18 -7.82
N MET A 171 35.36 -2.58 -7.03
CA MET A 171 34.03 -1.94 -6.96
C MET A 171 33.98 -0.88 -5.85
#